data_AF-A0A0T2MCY4-F1
#
_entry.id   AF-A0A0T2MCY4-F1
#
_cell.length_a   1.000
_cell.length_b   1.000
_cell.length_c   1.000
_cell.angle_alpha   90.00
_cell.angle_beta   90.00
_cell.angle_gamma   90.00
#
_symmetry.space_group_name_H-M   'P 1'
#
loop_
_entity.id
_entity.type
_entity.pdbx_description
1 polymer ?
#
loop_
_entity_poly.entity_id
_entity_poly.type
_entity_poly.pdbx_seq_one_letter_code
_entity_poly.pdbx_strand_id
1 'polypeptide(L)'
;MAGENFPKIIFTSLDEFLVIPKNSIVFVECDLDFRLPEFIALRFNLQIKHVHRGLLLGTGPLVDPGYWGKLCIPLHNLTDEDYLIKKSEGSIWLEFTKTTSKVDLDTERLGRPPLSKPFWDVKEFLIKATTSVDASSHPVGIRSAIPSVFRSVEKSAEEAKIAAERSAFAAARSKQRVVRQTFWGMVGGGLAVAALLLGLVSLSWNYYSDMDQQYSEMRPEIAELKDSLRQAQDLLSSTLNTTAINTTQLNLAREQLEDANSRIDALESQIFGLSTVTLVPPGEVGAEPVLAE
;
A
#
# COMPACT_ATOMS: atom_id res chain seq x y z
N MET A 1 20.83 -45.64 -9.58
CA MET A 1 21.26 -44.57 -10.50
C MET A 1 22.70 -44.22 -10.15
N ALA A 2 23.63 -44.14 -11.11
CA ALA A 2 24.97 -43.61 -10.82
C ALA A 2 24.84 -42.08 -10.66
N GLY A 3 25.10 -41.57 -9.45
CA GLY A 3 24.81 -40.17 -9.10
C GLY A 3 25.68 -39.16 -9.86
N GLU A 4 25.25 -37.89 -9.88
CA GLU A 4 25.92 -36.78 -10.57
C GLU A 4 27.34 -36.46 -10.06
N ASN A 5 27.83 -37.17 -9.04
CA ASN A 5 29.08 -36.89 -8.33
C ASN A 5 30.25 -37.76 -8.80
N PHE A 6 30.02 -38.75 -9.67
CA PHE A 6 31.08 -39.62 -10.21
C PHE A 6 31.77 -39.03 -11.44
N PRO A 7 33.10 -39.25 -11.62
CA PRO A 7 33.82 -38.85 -12.83
C PRO A 7 33.21 -39.46 -14.10
N LYS A 8 33.16 -38.66 -15.17
CA LYS A 8 32.75 -39.08 -16.52
C LYS A 8 33.95 -39.00 -17.46
N ILE A 9 34.11 -39.99 -18.33
CA ILE A 9 35.11 -39.96 -19.40
C ILE A 9 34.60 -39.01 -20.49
N ILE A 10 35.44 -38.08 -20.93
CA ILE A 10 35.13 -37.04 -21.93
C ILE A 10 36.04 -37.11 -23.18
N PHE A 11 37.05 -37.98 -23.15
CA PHE A 11 38.08 -38.13 -24.17
C PHE A 11 38.71 -39.52 -24.05
N THR A 12 39.05 -40.12 -25.17
CA THR A 12 39.66 -41.45 -25.29
C THR A 12 40.82 -41.44 -26.29
N SER A 13 41.54 -42.56 -26.39
CA SER A 13 42.63 -42.69 -27.38
C SER A 13 42.16 -42.62 -28.84
N LEU A 14 40.87 -42.81 -29.12
CA LEU A 14 40.28 -42.78 -30.46
C LEU A 14 39.90 -41.37 -30.93
N ASP A 15 39.77 -40.41 -30.02
CA ASP A 15 39.27 -39.07 -30.34
C ASP A 15 40.39 -38.15 -30.88
N GLU A 16 40.08 -37.34 -31.89
CA GLU A 16 41.02 -36.36 -32.45
C GLU A 16 41.11 -35.08 -31.59
N PHE A 17 40.02 -34.73 -30.90
CA PHE A 17 39.89 -33.51 -30.10
C PHE A 17 39.46 -33.83 -28.67
N LEU A 18 40.16 -33.26 -27.70
CA LEU A 18 39.69 -33.14 -26.33
C LEU A 18 38.68 -31.99 -26.28
N VAL A 19 37.43 -32.32 -25.94
CA VAL A 19 36.36 -31.35 -25.69
C VAL A 19 36.34 -31.02 -24.19
N ILE A 20 36.48 -29.74 -23.85
CA ILE A 20 36.34 -29.25 -22.47
C ILE A 20 35.05 -28.42 -22.38
N PRO A 21 33.97 -28.96 -21.76
CA PRO A 21 32.67 -28.30 -21.75
C PRO A 21 32.72 -26.91 -21.10
N LYS A 22 31.86 -26.00 -21.55
CA LYS A 22 31.76 -24.64 -21.03
C LYS A 22 31.47 -24.57 -19.53
N ASN A 23 32.06 -23.56 -18.88
CA ASN A 23 31.95 -23.31 -17.43
C ASN A 23 32.27 -24.55 -16.55
N SER A 24 33.12 -25.47 -17.02
CA SER A 24 33.37 -26.76 -16.37
C SER A 24 34.83 -26.97 -15.97
N ILE A 25 35.02 -27.82 -14.95
CA ILE A 25 36.33 -28.31 -14.52
C ILE A 25 36.45 -29.76 -14.99
N VAL A 26 37.53 -30.09 -15.67
CA VAL A 26 37.86 -31.43 -16.14
C VAL A 26 39.25 -31.84 -15.63
N PHE A 27 39.47 -33.14 -15.50
CA PHE A 27 40.76 -33.71 -15.14
C PHE A 27 41.27 -34.51 -16.35
N VAL A 28 42.44 -34.15 -16.86
CA VAL A 28 43.06 -34.82 -18.01
C VAL A 28 44.36 -35.49 -17.61
N GLU A 29 44.58 -36.70 -18.11
CA GLU A 29 45.80 -37.46 -17.87
C GLU A 29 46.81 -37.20 -19.01
N CYS A 30 48.10 -37.11 -18.68
CA CYS A 30 49.15 -37.00 -19.67
C CYS A 30 49.48 -38.37 -20.30
N ASP A 31 49.63 -38.39 -21.62
CA ASP A 31 50.06 -39.57 -22.40
C ASP A 31 51.50 -40.00 -22.07
N LEU A 32 52.33 -39.08 -21.59
CA LEU A 32 53.68 -39.35 -21.08
C LEU A 32 53.67 -39.97 -19.67
N ASP A 33 54.59 -40.91 -19.44
CA ASP A 33 54.93 -41.44 -18.11
C ASP A 33 56.14 -40.69 -17.54
N PHE A 34 56.00 -40.12 -16.34
CA PHE A 34 57.06 -39.38 -15.68
C PHE A 34 57.84 -40.29 -14.74
N ARG A 35 59.17 -40.13 -14.71
CA ARG A 35 60.08 -40.75 -13.74
C ARG A 35 61.16 -39.75 -13.37
N LEU A 36 60.89 -38.91 -12.37
CA LEU A 36 61.81 -37.87 -11.93
C LEU A 36 62.87 -38.48 -10.98
N PRO A 37 64.16 -38.16 -11.12
CA PRO A 37 65.15 -38.50 -10.10
C PRO A 37 65.00 -37.61 -8.85
N GLU A 38 65.54 -38.04 -7.71
CA GLU A 38 65.43 -37.35 -6.40
C GLU A 38 66.03 -35.93 -6.36
N PHE A 39 66.73 -35.50 -7.42
CA PHE A 39 67.31 -34.16 -7.54
C PHE A 39 66.57 -33.22 -8.51
N ILE A 40 65.52 -33.67 -9.20
CA ILE A 40 64.75 -32.86 -10.16
C ILE A 40 63.30 -32.73 -9.68
N ALA A 41 62.87 -31.51 -9.36
CA ALA A 41 61.45 -31.17 -9.29
C ALA A 41 60.96 -30.75 -10.68
N LEU A 42 59.67 -30.90 -10.95
CA LEU A 42 59.04 -30.43 -12.17
C LEU A 42 57.90 -29.46 -11.83
N ARG A 43 57.68 -28.44 -12.67
CA ARG A 43 56.44 -27.67 -12.71
C ARG A 43 55.79 -27.85 -14.07
N PHE A 44 54.46 -27.84 -14.14
CA PHE A 44 53.76 -27.74 -15.41
C PHE A 44 52.89 -26.48 -15.48
N ASN A 45 52.88 -25.85 -16.65
CA ASN A 45 52.12 -24.65 -16.96
C ASN A 45 51.29 -24.87 -18.24
N LEU A 46 50.16 -24.19 -18.36
CA LEU A 46 49.34 -24.23 -19.59
C LEU A 46 50.02 -23.41 -20.70
N GLN A 47 49.94 -23.87 -21.96
CA GLN A 47 50.44 -23.05 -23.06
C GLN A 47 49.66 -21.72 -23.15
N ILE A 48 50.37 -20.61 -23.29
CA ILE A 48 49.82 -19.24 -23.26
C ILE A 48 48.68 -19.03 -24.28
N LYS A 49 48.71 -19.74 -25.41
CA LYS A 49 47.65 -19.79 -26.43
C LYS A 49 46.29 -20.26 -25.90
N HIS A 50 46.28 -21.14 -24.91
CA HIS A 50 45.07 -21.65 -24.26
C HIS A 50 44.58 -20.71 -23.15
N VAL A 51 45.52 -20.11 -22.40
CA VAL A 51 45.22 -19.09 -21.37
C VAL A 51 44.48 -17.90 -21.98
N HIS A 52 45.00 -17.35 -23.09
CA HIS A 52 44.34 -16.24 -23.81
C HIS A 52 43.01 -16.60 -24.49
N ARG A 53 42.66 -17.90 -24.57
CA ARG A 53 41.38 -18.39 -25.09
C ARG A 53 40.44 -18.90 -23.98
N GLY A 54 40.69 -18.54 -22.71
CA GLY A 54 39.77 -18.79 -21.60
C GLY A 54 39.91 -20.11 -20.85
N LEU A 55 40.95 -20.92 -21.14
CA LEU A 55 41.30 -22.06 -20.30
C LEU A 55 42.22 -21.64 -19.16
N LEU A 56 41.91 -22.05 -17.93
CA LEU A 56 42.84 -22.01 -16.81
C LEU A 56 43.30 -23.43 -16.45
N LEU A 57 44.52 -23.51 -15.91
CA LEU A 57 45.08 -24.71 -15.30
C LEU A 57 45.23 -24.45 -13.79
N GLY A 58 44.85 -25.41 -12.95
CA GLY A 58 44.89 -25.24 -11.50
C GLY A 58 46.32 -25.04 -10.99
N THR A 59 46.64 -23.82 -10.52
CA THR A 59 47.86 -23.35 -9.81
C THR A 59 49.25 -23.62 -10.40
N GLY A 60 49.37 -24.47 -11.42
CA GLY A 60 50.66 -24.91 -11.97
C GLY A 60 51.50 -25.58 -10.89
N PRO A 61 51.08 -26.74 -10.34
CA PRO A 61 51.69 -27.32 -9.15
C PRO A 61 53.11 -27.80 -9.43
N LEU A 62 53.87 -27.89 -8.35
CA LEU A 62 55.15 -28.60 -8.33
C LEU A 62 54.88 -30.10 -8.20
N VAL A 63 55.67 -30.88 -8.92
CA VAL A 63 55.72 -32.34 -8.90
C VAL A 63 57.03 -32.72 -8.24
N ASP A 64 56.94 -33.48 -7.15
CA ASP A 64 58.06 -33.72 -6.25
C ASP A 64 59.20 -34.54 -6.90
N PRO A 65 60.46 -34.33 -6.50
CA PRO A 65 61.57 -35.19 -6.90
C PRO A 65 61.32 -36.65 -6.50
N GLY A 66 61.72 -37.58 -7.36
CA GLY A 66 61.40 -39.01 -7.19
C GLY A 66 60.02 -39.44 -7.68
N TYR A 67 59.16 -38.51 -8.14
CA TYR A 67 57.83 -38.84 -8.65
C TYR A 67 57.87 -39.84 -9.83
N TRP A 68 56.98 -40.83 -9.77
CA TRP A 68 56.75 -41.81 -10.83
C TRP A 68 55.25 -41.98 -11.09
N GLY A 69 54.80 -41.69 -12.30
CA GLY A 69 53.38 -41.73 -12.65
C GLY A 69 52.99 -40.86 -13.85
N LYS A 70 51.70 -40.87 -14.18
CA LYS A 70 51.08 -39.95 -15.14
C LYS A 70 50.55 -38.71 -14.43
N LEU A 71 50.78 -37.53 -15.01
CA LEU A 71 50.26 -36.29 -14.44
C LEU A 71 48.76 -36.15 -14.72
N CYS A 72 47.97 -36.00 -13.65
CA CYS A 72 46.56 -35.66 -13.69
C CYS A 72 46.41 -34.15 -13.51
N ILE A 73 45.78 -33.49 -14.50
CA ILE A 73 45.85 -32.04 -14.68
C ILE A 73 44.44 -31.45 -14.63
N PRO A 74 44.11 -30.59 -13.65
CA PRO A 74 42.84 -29.87 -13.60
C PRO A 74 42.85 -28.72 -14.61
N LEU A 75 41.96 -28.79 -15.61
CA LEU A 75 41.67 -27.72 -16.55
C LEU A 75 40.27 -27.16 -16.27
N HIS A 76 40.14 -25.83 -16.27
CA HIS A 76 38.86 -25.13 -16.11
C HIS A 76 38.60 -24.31 -17.37
N ASN A 77 37.49 -24.58 -18.06
CA ASN A 77 37.02 -23.71 -19.13
C ASN A 77 36.13 -22.60 -18.56
N LEU A 78 36.58 -21.35 -18.69
CA LEU A 78 35.85 -20.16 -18.22
C LEU A 78 35.00 -19.49 -19.31
N THR A 79 34.99 -20.01 -20.54
CA THR A 79 34.14 -19.46 -21.61
C THR A 79 32.71 -20.01 -21.53
N ASP A 80 31.84 -19.32 -22.27
CA ASP A 80 30.46 -19.67 -22.58
C ASP A 80 30.33 -20.61 -23.80
N GLU A 81 31.42 -21.20 -24.29
CA GLU A 81 31.43 -22.20 -25.37
C GLU A 81 32.40 -23.37 -25.14
N ASP A 82 32.11 -24.52 -25.74
CA ASP A 82 32.91 -25.73 -25.54
C ASP A 82 34.29 -25.60 -26.20
N TYR A 83 35.35 -25.84 -25.43
CA TYR A 83 36.72 -25.64 -25.89
C TYR A 83 37.27 -26.93 -26.55
N LEU A 84 37.85 -26.81 -27.74
CA LEU A 84 38.50 -27.91 -28.45
C LEU A 84 40.04 -27.79 -28.41
N ILE A 85 40.72 -28.78 -27.84
CA ILE A 85 42.18 -28.98 -27.99
C ILE A 85 42.40 -30.14 -28.96
N LYS A 86 43.13 -29.94 -30.06
CA LYS A 86 43.51 -31.05 -30.93
C LYS A 86 44.58 -31.92 -30.25
N LYS A 87 44.44 -33.24 -30.32
CA LYS A 87 45.35 -34.20 -29.67
C LYS A 87 46.84 -34.00 -30.02
N SER A 88 47.13 -33.52 -31.23
CA SER A 88 48.50 -33.23 -31.69
C SER A 88 49.01 -31.80 -31.38
N GLU A 89 48.23 -30.94 -30.71
CA GLU A 89 48.56 -29.52 -30.51
C GLU A 89 49.40 -29.26 -29.24
N GLY A 90 49.34 -30.14 -28.25
CA GLY A 90 50.00 -30.01 -26.95
C GLY A 90 49.38 -28.91 -26.06
N SER A 91 48.97 -29.28 -24.85
CA SER A 91 48.24 -28.42 -23.91
C SER A 91 49.12 -27.70 -22.88
N ILE A 92 50.20 -28.35 -22.44
CA ILE A 92 51.08 -27.87 -21.36
C ILE A 92 52.54 -27.70 -21.81
N TRP A 93 53.30 -26.91 -21.05
CA TRP A 93 54.76 -26.87 -21.03
C TRP A 93 55.27 -27.35 -19.66
N LEU A 94 56.53 -27.83 -19.64
CA LEU A 94 57.16 -28.44 -18.47
C LEU A 94 58.46 -27.70 -18.11
N GLU A 95 58.59 -27.28 -16.87
CA GLU A 95 59.77 -26.59 -16.32
C GLU A 95 60.48 -27.54 -15.34
N PHE A 96 61.71 -27.95 -15.67
CA PHE A 96 62.50 -28.85 -14.82
C PHE A 96 63.45 -28.03 -13.93
N THR A 97 63.33 -28.17 -12.61
CA THR A 97 64.13 -27.46 -11.62
C THR A 97 65.09 -28.42 -10.92
N LYS A 98 66.40 -28.16 -11.04
CA LYS A 98 67.40 -28.88 -10.24
C LYS A 98 67.39 -28.39 -8.80
N THR A 99 67.12 -29.30 -7.87
CA THR A 99 67.13 -29.06 -6.43
C THR A 99 68.55 -29.06 -5.86
N THR A 100 68.70 -28.57 -4.63
CA THR A 100 69.95 -28.60 -3.85
C THR A 100 70.17 -29.91 -3.08
N SER A 101 69.28 -30.90 -3.26
CA SER A 101 69.38 -32.22 -2.62
C SER A 101 70.73 -32.87 -2.92
N LYS A 102 71.45 -33.27 -1.86
CA LYS A 102 72.64 -34.10 -2.01
C LYS A 102 72.22 -35.49 -2.44
N VAL A 103 72.38 -35.77 -3.74
CA VAL A 103 72.32 -37.14 -4.26
C VAL A 103 73.49 -37.90 -3.66
N ASP A 104 73.19 -38.85 -2.80
CA ASP A 104 74.20 -39.70 -2.18
C ASP A 104 74.57 -40.80 -3.20
N LEU A 105 75.60 -40.53 -4.00
CA LEU A 105 75.94 -41.29 -5.22
C LEU A 105 76.21 -42.77 -4.98
N ASP A 106 76.69 -43.12 -3.78
CA ASP A 106 76.94 -44.50 -3.35
C ASP A 106 75.63 -45.26 -3.03
N THR A 107 74.49 -44.56 -2.95
CA THR A 107 73.17 -45.18 -2.86
C THR A 107 72.50 -45.22 -4.23
N GLU A 108 72.17 -46.42 -4.70
CA GLU A 108 71.46 -46.65 -5.98
C GLU A 108 69.98 -46.21 -5.95
N ARG A 109 69.63 -45.13 -5.24
CA ARG A 109 68.24 -44.69 -5.01
C ARG A 109 67.70 -43.73 -6.07
N LEU A 110 68.52 -43.36 -7.06
CA LEU A 110 68.17 -42.57 -8.25
C LEU A 110 66.85 -43.00 -8.93
N GLY A 111 65.74 -42.44 -8.47
CA GLY A 111 64.41 -42.72 -8.99
C GLY A 111 64.08 -44.21 -9.08
N ARG A 112 64.38 -45.00 -8.02
CA ARG A 112 63.93 -46.41 -7.95
C ARG A 112 62.40 -46.42 -8.02
N PRO A 113 61.76 -47.13 -8.98
CA PRO A 113 60.30 -47.23 -8.99
C PRO A 113 59.84 -47.96 -7.71
N PRO A 114 58.67 -47.63 -7.14
CA PRO A 114 58.07 -48.44 -6.08
C PRO A 114 57.81 -49.85 -6.63
N LEU A 115 58.64 -50.81 -6.23
CA LEU A 115 58.56 -52.18 -6.73
C LEU A 115 57.14 -52.73 -6.55
N SER A 116 56.66 -53.41 -7.59
CA SER A 116 55.36 -54.12 -7.73
C SER A 116 54.04 -53.32 -7.76
N LYS A 117 54.01 -51.99 -7.53
CA LYS A 117 52.74 -51.24 -7.60
C LYS A 117 52.45 -50.69 -9.01
N PRO A 118 51.24 -50.91 -9.57
CA PRO A 118 50.81 -50.20 -10.77
C PRO A 118 50.57 -48.71 -10.47
N PHE A 119 50.48 -47.90 -11.52
CA PHE A 119 49.99 -46.53 -11.41
C PHE A 119 48.56 -46.50 -10.81
N TRP A 120 48.24 -45.46 -10.05
CA TRP A 120 46.86 -45.24 -9.58
C TRP A 120 46.00 -44.82 -10.77
N ASP A 121 44.82 -45.44 -10.91
CA ASP A 121 43.80 -44.97 -11.84
C ASP A 121 43.34 -43.57 -11.38
N VAL A 122 43.40 -42.58 -12.29
CA VAL A 122 42.91 -41.22 -12.04
C VAL A 122 41.45 -41.23 -11.59
N LYS A 123 40.64 -42.18 -12.06
CA LYS A 123 39.26 -42.38 -11.61
C LYS A 123 39.18 -42.81 -10.14
N GLU A 124 40.06 -43.69 -9.66
CA GLU A 124 40.13 -44.05 -8.24
C GLU A 124 40.58 -42.87 -7.38
N PHE A 125 41.58 -42.11 -7.85
CA PHE A 125 42.02 -40.89 -7.17
C PHE A 125 40.88 -39.86 -7.06
N LEU A 126 40.14 -39.62 -8.14
CA LEU A 126 39.01 -38.69 -8.16
C LEU A 126 37.86 -39.19 -7.28
N ILE A 127 37.51 -40.48 -7.32
CA ILE A 127 36.49 -41.06 -6.43
C ILE A 127 36.90 -40.87 -4.97
N LYS A 128 38.15 -41.19 -4.62
CA LYS A 128 38.70 -40.96 -3.27
C LYS A 128 38.64 -39.48 -2.87
N ALA A 129 38.91 -38.56 -3.79
CA ALA A 129 38.82 -37.12 -3.54
C ALA A 129 37.37 -36.59 -3.41
N THR A 130 36.35 -37.33 -3.87
CA THR A 130 34.93 -37.03 -3.55
C THR A 130 34.50 -37.54 -2.18
N THR A 131 35.24 -38.44 -1.55
CA THR A 131 34.94 -38.96 -0.22
C THR A 131 35.30 -37.92 0.84
N SER A 132 34.32 -37.55 1.67
CA SER A 132 34.49 -36.64 2.80
C SER A 132 35.42 -37.22 3.88
N VAL A 133 36.10 -36.34 4.61
CA VAL A 133 36.95 -36.71 5.76
C VAL A 133 36.13 -37.39 6.87
N ASP A 134 34.86 -36.99 7.02
CA ASP A 134 33.86 -37.69 7.82
C ASP A 134 33.15 -38.76 6.97
N ALA A 135 33.20 -40.02 7.44
CA ALA A 135 32.58 -41.16 6.77
C ALA A 135 31.04 -41.18 6.83
N SER A 136 30.42 -40.31 7.64
CA SER A 136 28.96 -40.11 7.68
C SER A 136 28.43 -39.14 6.61
N SER A 137 29.32 -38.37 5.98
CA SER A 137 28.95 -37.34 5.01
C SER A 137 28.82 -37.88 3.58
N HIS A 138 27.99 -37.21 2.78
CA HIS A 138 27.68 -37.62 1.41
C HIS A 138 28.84 -37.23 0.45
N PRO A 139 29.22 -38.07 -0.53
CA PRO A 139 30.33 -37.77 -1.44
C PRO A 139 30.11 -36.47 -2.24
N VAL A 140 31.08 -35.57 -2.22
CA VAL A 140 31.02 -34.26 -2.89
C VAL A 140 31.78 -34.32 -4.21
N GLY A 141 31.04 -34.29 -5.33
CA GLY A 141 31.64 -34.28 -6.67
C GLY A 141 32.42 -32.99 -6.94
N ILE A 142 33.66 -33.11 -7.41
CA ILE A 142 34.48 -31.95 -7.82
C ILE A 142 33.93 -31.40 -9.15
N ARG A 143 33.39 -30.17 -9.13
CA ARG A 143 32.79 -29.50 -10.29
C ARG A 143 32.73 -27.99 -10.09
N SER A 144 32.56 -27.25 -11.18
CA SER A 144 32.25 -25.82 -11.11
C SER A 144 30.89 -25.60 -10.44
N ALA A 145 30.80 -24.61 -9.55
CA ALA A 145 29.53 -24.18 -8.95
C ALA A 145 28.68 -23.34 -9.93
N ILE A 146 29.30 -22.73 -10.95
CA ILE A 146 28.67 -21.74 -11.85
C ILE A 146 27.40 -22.31 -12.51
N PRO A 147 27.37 -23.52 -13.10
CA PRO A 147 26.16 -24.06 -13.71
C PRO A 147 25.01 -24.33 -12.72
N SER A 148 25.32 -24.62 -11.44
CA SER A 148 24.27 -24.82 -10.43
C SER A 148 23.59 -23.51 -10.00
N VAL A 149 24.33 -22.40 -9.99
CA VAL A 149 23.78 -21.07 -9.71
C VAL A 149 22.87 -20.62 -10.85
N PHE A 150 23.28 -20.81 -12.11
CA PHE A 150 22.42 -20.48 -13.24
C PHE A 150 21.11 -21.29 -13.25
N ARG A 151 21.16 -22.60 -12.97
CA ARG A 151 19.94 -23.43 -12.86
C ARG A 151 19.00 -22.98 -11.72
N SER A 152 19.52 -22.50 -10.59
CA SER A 152 18.67 -22.02 -9.50
C SER A 152 18.05 -20.64 -9.81
N VAL A 153 18.77 -19.77 -10.50
CA VAL A 153 18.24 -18.48 -11.02
C VAL A 153 17.17 -18.73 -12.09
N GLU A 154 17.42 -19.61 -13.05
CA GLU A 154 16.47 -19.98 -14.12
C GLU A 154 15.16 -20.56 -13.54
N LYS A 155 15.27 -21.50 -12.59
CA LYS A 155 14.09 -22.03 -11.87
C LYS A 155 13.33 -20.95 -11.11
N SER A 156 14.05 -20.04 -10.43
CA SER A 156 13.43 -18.93 -9.70
C SER A 156 12.72 -17.93 -10.63
N ALA A 157 13.27 -17.70 -11.83
CA ALA A 157 12.68 -16.83 -12.84
C ALA A 157 11.40 -17.43 -13.44
N GLU A 158 11.37 -18.73 -13.73
CA GLU A 158 10.16 -19.41 -14.22
C GLU A 158 9.08 -19.48 -13.12
N GLU A 159 9.44 -19.74 -11.85
CA GLU A 159 8.51 -19.65 -10.72
C GLU A 159 7.93 -18.24 -10.55
N ALA A 160 8.75 -17.19 -10.70
CA ALA A 160 8.31 -15.80 -10.66
C ALA A 160 7.39 -15.44 -11.83
N LYS A 161 7.68 -15.93 -13.04
CA LYS A 161 6.82 -15.79 -14.23
C LYS A 161 5.46 -16.44 -14.02
N ILE A 162 5.42 -17.69 -13.56
CA ILE A 162 4.18 -18.40 -13.22
C ILE A 162 3.38 -17.66 -12.14
N ALA A 163 4.06 -17.08 -11.14
CA ALA A 163 3.41 -16.25 -10.11
C ALA A 163 2.83 -14.94 -10.68
N ALA A 164 3.53 -14.28 -11.61
CA ALA A 164 3.06 -13.08 -12.29
C ALA A 164 1.84 -13.35 -13.18
N GLU A 165 1.87 -14.43 -13.98
CA GLU A 165 0.74 -14.86 -14.83
C GLU A 165 -0.51 -15.17 -13.98
N ARG A 166 -0.34 -15.92 -12.88
CA ARG A 166 -1.42 -16.19 -11.91
C ARG A 166 -1.98 -14.91 -11.30
N SER A 167 -1.12 -13.95 -10.97
CA SER A 167 -1.50 -12.65 -10.39
C SER A 167 -2.27 -11.79 -11.39
N ALA A 168 -1.84 -11.74 -12.66
CA ALA A 168 -2.55 -11.05 -13.73
C ALA A 168 -3.94 -11.66 -13.99
N PHE A 169 -4.05 -12.99 -14.03
CA PHE A 169 -5.31 -13.70 -14.18
C PHE A 169 -6.26 -13.47 -12.98
N ALA A 170 -5.72 -13.47 -11.76
CA ALA A 170 -6.48 -13.13 -10.55
C ALA A 170 -6.98 -11.67 -10.60
N ALA A 171 -6.14 -10.71 -10.99
CA ALA A 171 -6.51 -9.31 -11.15
C ALA A 171 -7.62 -9.11 -12.20
N ALA A 172 -7.56 -9.82 -13.34
CA ALA A 172 -8.59 -9.79 -14.36
C ALA A 172 -9.95 -10.30 -13.84
N ARG A 173 -9.97 -11.41 -13.08
CA ARG A 173 -11.18 -11.91 -12.41
C ARG A 173 -11.68 -10.96 -11.33
N SER A 174 -10.78 -10.34 -10.56
CA SER A 174 -11.15 -9.34 -9.55
C SER A 174 -11.78 -8.10 -10.17
N LYS A 175 -11.29 -7.61 -11.33
CA LYS A 175 -11.91 -6.49 -12.06
C LYS A 175 -13.38 -6.76 -12.40
N GLN A 176 -13.70 -7.97 -12.87
CA GLN A 176 -15.10 -8.37 -13.13
C GLN A 176 -15.95 -8.43 -11.85
N ARG A 177 -15.40 -8.92 -10.74
CA ARG A 177 -16.10 -8.95 -9.44
C ARG A 177 -16.37 -7.55 -8.88
N VAL A 178 -15.38 -6.65 -8.94
CA VAL A 178 -15.51 -5.26 -8.49
C VAL A 178 -16.59 -4.53 -9.28
N VAL A 179 -16.60 -4.62 -10.62
CA VAL A 179 -17.66 -3.99 -11.45
C VAL A 179 -19.06 -4.50 -11.09
N ARG A 180 -19.20 -5.80 -10.77
CA ARG A 180 -20.49 -6.35 -10.32
C ARG A 180 -20.88 -5.85 -8.92
N GLN A 181 -19.93 -5.71 -8.00
CA GLN A 181 -20.19 -5.21 -6.65
C GLN A 181 -20.49 -3.69 -6.62
N THR A 182 -19.80 -2.88 -7.43
CA THR A 182 -20.11 -1.43 -7.51
C THR A 182 -21.47 -1.19 -8.16
N PHE A 183 -21.87 -1.98 -9.16
CA PHE A 183 -23.23 -1.93 -9.72
C PHE A 183 -24.31 -2.20 -8.66
N TRP A 184 -24.22 -3.32 -7.93
CA TRP A 184 -25.19 -3.64 -6.87
C TRP A 184 -25.13 -2.65 -5.69
N GLY A 185 -23.96 -2.10 -5.37
CA GLY A 185 -23.81 -1.04 -4.37
C GLY A 185 -24.53 0.25 -4.77
N MET A 186 -24.42 0.67 -6.04
CA MET A 186 -25.16 1.83 -6.56
C MET A 186 -26.68 1.60 -6.57
N VAL A 187 -27.14 0.40 -6.97
CA VAL A 187 -28.58 0.04 -6.93
C VAL A 187 -29.11 0.04 -5.49
N GLY A 188 -28.38 -0.52 -4.53
CA GLY A 188 -28.75 -0.50 -3.11
C GLY A 188 -28.79 0.91 -2.52
N GLY A 189 -27.81 1.75 -2.84
CA GLY A 189 -27.78 3.16 -2.43
C GLY A 189 -28.97 3.96 -3.00
N GLY A 190 -29.29 3.77 -4.29
CA GLY A 190 -30.44 4.40 -4.92
C GLY A 190 -31.78 4.00 -4.28
N LEU A 191 -31.95 2.72 -3.94
CA LEU A 191 -33.14 2.23 -3.22
C LEU A 191 -33.27 2.85 -1.82
N ALA A 192 -32.17 3.05 -1.09
CA ALA A 192 -32.22 3.70 0.22
C ALA A 192 -32.66 5.18 0.12
N VAL A 193 -32.19 5.91 -0.90
CA VAL A 193 -32.64 7.30 -1.15
C VAL A 193 -34.11 7.34 -1.56
N ALA A 194 -34.57 6.41 -2.41
CA ALA A 194 -35.98 6.32 -2.80
C ALA A 194 -36.89 6.01 -1.60
N ALA A 195 -36.48 5.13 -0.68
CA ALA A 195 -37.22 4.82 0.54
C ALA A 195 -37.32 6.05 1.48
N LEU A 196 -36.24 6.83 1.62
CA LEU A 196 -36.28 8.10 2.37
C LEU A 196 -37.27 9.10 1.77
N LEU A 197 -37.26 9.27 0.44
CA LEU A 197 -38.19 10.17 -0.25
C LEU A 197 -39.66 9.73 -0.08
N LEU A 198 -39.95 8.44 -0.18
CA LEU A 198 -41.30 7.90 0.09
C LEU A 198 -41.73 8.11 1.54
N GLY A 199 -40.81 7.96 2.51
CA GLY A 199 -41.08 8.26 3.92
C GLY A 199 -41.44 9.74 4.15
N LEU A 200 -40.72 10.66 3.51
CA LEU A 200 -41.02 12.10 3.57
C LEU A 200 -42.38 12.42 2.95
N VAL A 201 -42.71 11.86 1.78
CA VAL A 201 -44.02 12.05 1.12
C VAL A 201 -45.16 11.52 2.00
N SER A 202 -45.00 10.36 2.63
CA SER A 202 -46.00 9.81 3.56
C SER A 202 -46.19 10.71 4.79
N LEU A 203 -45.11 11.28 5.33
CA LEU A 203 -45.16 12.19 6.47
C LEU A 203 -45.88 13.51 6.10
N SER A 204 -45.60 14.06 4.91
CA SER A 204 -46.32 15.23 4.39
C SER A 204 -47.81 14.95 4.16
N TRP A 205 -48.18 13.76 3.66
CA TRP A 205 -49.59 13.40 3.48
C TRP A 205 -50.34 13.36 4.81
N ASN A 206 -49.77 12.69 5.82
CA ASN A 206 -50.37 12.58 7.15
C ASN A 206 -50.54 13.95 7.81
N TYR A 207 -49.55 14.85 7.66
CA TYR A 207 -49.64 16.23 8.14
C TYR A 207 -50.77 17.02 7.46
N TYR A 208 -50.96 16.85 6.14
CA TYR A 208 -52.06 17.50 5.42
C TYR A 208 -53.43 17.00 5.85
N SER A 209 -53.61 15.69 6.11
CA SER A 209 -54.88 15.16 6.60
C SER A 209 -55.21 15.60 8.04
N ASP A 210 -54.21 15.71 8.91
CA ASP A 210 -54.39 16.19 10.29
C ASP A 210 -54.76 17.68 10.30
N MET A 211 -54.12 18.49 9.45
CA MET A 211 -54.49 19.88 9.22
C MET A 211 -55.94 20.05 8.71
N ASP A 212 -56.40 19.21 7.77
CA ASP A 212 -57.77 19.27 7.25
C ASP A 212 -58.80 18.92 8.35
N GLN A 213 -58.48 17.96 9.22
CA GLN A 213 -59.31 17.66 10.39
C GLN A 213 -59.37 18.86 11.36
N GLN A 214 -58.23 19.46 11.72
CA GLN A 214 -58.20 20.66 12.57
C GLN A 214 -58.98 21.84 11.95
N TYR A 215 -58.91 22.04 10.62
CA TYR A 215 -59.72 23.04 9.91
C TYR A 215 -61.23 22.72 9.95
N SER A 216 -61.62 21.45 10.02
CA SER A 216 -63.01 21.04 10.19
C SER A 216 -63.52 21.32 11.62
N GLU A 217 -62.65 21.20 12.62
CA GLU A 217 -62.96 21.44 14.04
C GLU A 217 -63.00 22.95 14.39
N MET A 218 -62.18 23.79 13.75
CA MET A 218 -62.24 25.26 13.91
C MET A 218 -63.44 25.93 13.21
N ARG A 219 -64.10 25.27 12.25
CA ARG A 219 -65.27 25.82 11.55
C ARG A 219 -66.44 26.22 12.47
N PRO A 220 -66.91 25.37 13.42
CA PRO A 220 -67.95 25.76 14.38
C PRO A 220 -67.51 26.92 15.29
N GLU A 221 -66.26 26.94 15.78
CA GLU A 221 -65.77 28.05 16.62
C GLU A 221 -65.81 29.40 15.88
N ILE A 222 -65.43 29.42 14.60
CA ILE A 222 -65.50 30.63 13.76
C ILE A 222 -66.96 31.06 13.50
N ALA A 223 -67.91 30.12 13.49
CA ALA A 223 -69.34 30.43 13.39
C ALA A 223 -69.89 31.01 14.70
N GLU A 224 -69.55 30.43 15.84
CA GLU A 224 -69.93 30.91 17.17
C GLU A 224 -69.33 32.31 17.47
N LEU A 225 -68.06 32.52 17.12
CA LEU A 225 -67.40 33.83 17.22
C LEU A 225 -68.06 34.90 16.33
N LYS A 226 -68.62 34.50 15.19
CA LYS A 226 -69.35 35.41 14.29
C LYS A 226 -70.73 35.79 14.84
N ASP A 227 -71.41 34.89 15.51
CA ASP A 227 -72.71 35.18 16.13
C ASP A 227 -72.58 35.91 17.47
N SER A 228 -71.50 35.71 18.24
CA SER A 228 -71.20 36.58 19.39
C SER A 228 -70.83 38.02 18.96
N LEU A 229 -70.11 38.19 17.84
CA LEU A 229 -69.88 39.50 17.22
C LEU A 229 -71.19 40.21 16.81
N ARG A 230 -72.19 39.46 16.31
CA ARG A 230 -73.53 40.00 16.01
C ARG A 230 -74.26 40.46 17.26
N GLN A 231 -74.27 39.64 18.32
CA GLN A 231 -74.87 40.04 19.60
C GLN A 231 -74.22 41.31 20.16
N ALA A 232 -72.88 41.43 20.07
CA ALA A 232 -72.17 42.64 20.47
C ALA A 232 -72.59 43.87 19.63
N GLN A 233 -72.81 43.72 18.32
CA GLN A 233 -73.26 44.77 17.42
C GLN A 233 -74.71 45.22 17.70
N ASP A 234 -75.61 44.29 18.01
CA ASP A 234 -77.00 44.59 18.36
C ASP A 234 -77.09 45.31 19.73
N LEU A 235 -76.30 44.88 20.71
CA LEU A 235 -76.16 45.55 22.01
C LEU A 235 -75.65 47.00 21.85
N LEU A 236 -74.61 47.21 21.03
CA LEU A 236 -74.09 48.54 20.70
C LEU A 236 -75.17 49.43 20.05
N SER A 237 -75.96 48.87 19.12
CA SER A 237 -77.04 49.58 18.45
C SER A 237 -78.16 49.98 19.41
N SER A 238 -78.51 49.10 20.37
CA SER A 238 -79.48 49.43 21.42
C SER A 238 -79.00 50.55 22.35
N THR A 239 -77.70 50.55 22.68
CA THR A 239 -77.06 51.55 23.55
C THR A 239 -76.97 52.94 22.88
N LEU A 240 -76.70 52.98 21.57
CA LEU A 240 -76.69 54.24 20.82
C LEU A 240 -78.09 54.90 20.78
N ASN A 241 -79.15 54.10 20.64
CA ASN A 241 -80.53 54.59 20.67
C ASN A 241 -80.92 55.17 22.05
N THR A 242 -80.51 54.57 23.17
CA THR A 242 -80.75 55.16 24.50
C THR A 242 -79.94 56.45 24.71
N THR A 243 -78.72 56.53 24.16
CA THR A 243 -77.89 57.74 24.23
C THR A 243 -78.53 58.92 23.48
N ALA A 244 -79.15 58.68 22.31
CA ALA A 244 -79.87 59.70 21.55
C ALA A 244 -81.05 60.32 22.33
N ILE A 245 -81.80 59.49 23.07
CA ILE A 245 -82.90 59.95 23.95
C ILE A 245 -82.35 60.87 25.06
N ASN A 246 -81.22 60.50 25.66
CA ASN A 246 -80.60 61.30 26.73
C ASN A 246 -80.09 62.66 26.22
N THR A 247 -79.55 62.74 25.00
CA THR A 247 -79.18 64.05 24.41
C THR A 247 -80.39 64.96 24.18
N THR A 248 -81.56 64.41 23.87
CA THR A 248 -82.79 65.20 23.74
C THR A 248 -83.24 65.79 25.08
N GLN A 249 -83.16 65.03 26.17
CA GLN A 249 -83.46 65.55 27.51
C GLN A 249 -82.43 66.58 28.00
N LEU A 250 -81.15 66.41 27.66
CA LEU A 250 -80.10 67.39 27.98
C LEU A 250 -80.34 68.76 27.33
N ASN A 251 -80.83 68.79 26.09
CA ASN A 251 -81.17 70.05 25.42
C ASN A 251 -82.37 70.75 26.08
N LEU A 252 -83.41 69.99 26.45
CA LEU A 252 -84.57 70.53 27.17
C LEU A 252 -84.19 71.07 28.56
N ALA A 253 -83.30 70.36 29.28
CA ALA A 253 -82.77 70.83 30.57
C ALA A 253 -81.91 72.09 30.41
N ARG A 254 -81.19 72.24 29.29
CA ARG A 254 -80.39 73.43 28.98
C ARG A 254 -81.27 74.65 28.68
N GLU A 255 -82.35 74.47 27.92
CA GLU A 255 -83.36 75.51 27.65
C GLU A 255 -84.03 75.99 28.96
N GLN A 256 -84.34 75.07 29.88
CA GLN A 256 -84.83 75.41 31.22
C GLN A 256 -83.77 76.14 32.08
N LEU A 257 -82.48 75.80 31.95
CA LEU A 257 -81.39 76.50 32.63
C LEU A 257 -81.21 77.94 32.10
N GLU A 258 -81.44 78.15 30.79
CA GLU A 258 -81.29 79.44 30.13
C GLU A 258 -82.45 80.39 30.49
N ASP A 259 -83.69 79.90 30.57
CA ASP A 259 -84.82 80.64 31.16
C ASP A 259 -84.55 80.97 32.65
N ALA A 260 -84.06 79.99 33.43
CA ALA A 260 -83.72 80.21 34.84
C ALA A 260 -82.62 81.27 35.04
N ASN A 261 -81.56 81.25 34.22
CA ASN A 261 -80.50 82.27 34.26
C ASN A 261 -81.05 83.65 33.85
N SER A 262 -81.91 83.76 32.84
CA SER A 262 -82.51 85.05 32.48
C SER A 262 -83.34 85.68 33.61
N ARG A 263 -83.95 84.85 34.47
CA ARG A 263 -84.64 85.29 35.69
C ARG A 263 -83.65 85.70 36.79
N ILE A 264 -82.49 85.04 36.88
CA ILE A 264 -81.41 85.42 37.80
C ILE A 264 -80.83 86.77 37.37
N ASP A 265 -80.50 86.99 36.10
CA ASP A 265 -80.00 88.28 35.58
C ASP A 265 -81.01 89.41 35.83
N ALA A 266 -82.31 89.13 35.68
CA ALA A 266 -83.38 90.08 35.98
C ALA A 266 -83.54 90.39 37.50
N LEU A 267 -83.10 89.49 38.39
CA LEU A 267 -83.05 89.69 39.84
C LEU A 267 -81.73 90.35 40.28
N GLU A 268 -80.59 89.97 39.70
CA GLU A 268 -79.31 90.65 39.93
C GLU A 268 -79.36 92.11 39.46
N SER A 269 -80.07 92.40 38.37
CA SER A 269 -80.36 93.78 37.94
C SER A 269 -81.16 94.59 38.97
N GLN A 270 -81.96 93.93 39.82
CA GLN A 270 -82.66 94.58 40.95
C GLN A 270 -81.77 94.70 42.19
N ILE A 271 -80.88 93.73 42.43
CA ILE A 271 -79.98 93.69 43.59
C ILE A 271 -78.77 94.63 43.42
N PHE A 272 -78.25 94.78 42.20
CA PHE A 272 -77.12 95.67 41.90
C PHE A 272 -77.49 97.16 42.08
N GLY A 273 -78.79 97.49 42.02
CA GLY A 273 -79.30 98.81 42.40
C GLY A 273 -79.27 99.11 43.92
N LEU A 274 -78.88 98.13 44.76
CA LEU A 274 -79.01 98.20 46.23
C LEU A 274 -77.70 97.98 47.01
N SER A 275 -76.57 97.62 46.39
CA SER A 275 -75.38 97.14 47.11
C SER A 275 -74.05 97.73 46.64
N THR A 276 -73.60 98.82 47.25
CA THR A 276 -72.29 99.46 47.00
C THR A 276 -71.42 99.54 48.27
N VAL A 277 -70.89 98.38 48.74
CA VAL A 277 -69.93 98.33 49.87
C VAL A 277 -68.76 97.35 49.63
N THR A 278 -67.67 97.91 49.07
CA THR A 278 -66.24 97.86 49.50
C THR A 278 -65.53 96.56 49.98
N LEU A 279 -64.25 96.45 49.56
CA LEU A 279 -63.11 95.64 50.07
C LEU A 279 -62.97 94.17 49.59
N VAL A 280 -61.78 93.53 49.50
CA VAL A 280 -60.42 93.81 48.93
C VAL A 280 -59.47 92.65 49.36
N PRO A 281 -58.55 92.12 48.51
CA PRO A 281 -57.74 90.89 48.78
C PRO A 281 -56.31 91.20 49.34
N PRO A 282 -55.46 90.19 49.70
CA PRO A 282 -54.62 89.37 48.78
C PRO A 282 -54.57 87.86 49.17
N GLY A 283 -53.79 86.93 48.58
CA GLY A 283 -52.92 86.92 47.37
C GLY A 283 -51.68 85.99 47.50
N GLU A 284 -51.20 85.42 46.37
CA GLU A 284 -49.96 84.58 46.20
C GLU A 284 -49.95 83.23 46.97
N VAL A 285 -49.07 82.21 46.79
CA VAL A 285 -47.79 81.92 46.06
C VAL A 285 -47.91 80.44 45.57
N GLY A 286 -47.22 79.82 44.58
CA GLY A 286 -46.13 80.10 43.62
C GLY A 286 -45.74 78.78 42.88
N ALA A 287 -44.63 78.68 42.13
CA ALA A 287 -44.25 77.45 41.39
C ALA A 287 -42.75 77.27 41.06
N GLU A 288 -42.34 76.01 40.77
CA GLU A 288 -41.04 75.55 40.20
C GLU A 288 -39.76 75.84 41.03
N PRO A 289 -38.52 75.37 40.67
CA PRO A 289 -38.02 74.75 39.42
C PRO A 289 -37.19 73.42 39.70
N VAL A 290 -36.39 72.69 38.89
CA VAL A 290 -36.09 72.38 37.45
C VAL A 290 -34.74 71.58 37.43
N LEU A 291 -34.38 70.87 36.33
CA LEU A 291 -33.14 70.05 36.08
C LEU A 291 -33.07 68.72 36.89
N ALA A 292 -32.55 67.58 36.40
CA ALA A 292 -31.41 67.23 35.52
C ALA A 292 -30.03 67.34 36.22
N GLU A 293 -29.04 66.49 35.93
CA GLU A 293 -28.92 65.44 34.89
C GLU A 293 -28.96 64.00 35.44
#